data_AF-A0A430R865-F1
#
_entry.id   AF-A0A430R865-F1
#
_cell.length_a   1.000
_cell.length_b   1.000
_cell.length_c   1.000
_cell.angle_alpha   90.00
_cell.angle_beta   90.00
_cell.angle_gamma   90.00
#
_symmetry.space_group_name_H-M   'P 1'
#
loop_
_entity.id
_entity.type
_entity.pdbx_description
1 polymer ?
#
loop_
_entity_poly.entity_id
_entity_poly.type
_entity_poly.pdbx_seq_one_letter_code
_entity_poly.pdbx_strand_id
1 'polypeptide(L)'
;MTDTHAHLDFLEAEELAQVLKEDLKALRALLTLGVDPSRWERTLNLAQGKVYAAVGLHPTAAHLLSPEVEEALAHYARHPRVRAIGETGLDYYWTPETRSLQLRALEVQGALAEALDLPLVLHVRSKDGQAEEDLAAWLLVHRPKKAVLHAFSAHPALERAGLEVGAYFSFAGPLTYRKNAHLREALARLPEDRLLVETDTPYLPPEPHRG
;
A
#
# COMPACT_ATOMS: atom_id res chain seq x y z
N MET A 1 -17.27 7.57 -0.89
CA MET A 1 -15.87 7.42 -0.48
C MET A 1 -15.34 6.10 -1.01
N THR A 2 -14.05 6.03 -1.34
CA THR A 2 -13.36 4.79 -1.72
C THR A 2 -12.29 4.55 -0.66
N ASP A 3 -12.21 3.33 -0.14
CA ASP A 3 -11.11 2.92 0.72
C ASP A 3 -10.01 2.31 -0.16
N THR A 4 -8.86 2.99 -0.24
CA THR A 4 -7.79 2.57 -1.15
C THR A 4 -6.84 1.54 -0.55
N HIS A 5 -6.97 1.18 0.72
CA HIS A 5 -6.08 0.21 1.35
C HIS A 5 -6.71 -0.48 2.55
N ALA A 6 -6.88 -1.80 2.46
CA ALA A 6 -7.42 -2.66 3.52
C ALA A 6 -6.86 -4.08 3.42
N HIS A 7 -6.73 -4.77 4.54
CA HIS A 7 -6.25 -6.14 4.65
C HIS A 7 -7.38 -7.07 5.08
N LEU A 8 -8.39 -7.24 4.22
CA LEU A 8 -9.56 -8.09 4.54
C LEU A 8 -9.17 -9.56 4.76
N ASP A 9 -8.06 -10.00 4.19
CA ASP A 9 -7.52 -11.34 4.34
C ASP A 9 -6.93 -11.60 5.74
N PHE A 10 -6.66 -10.54 6.52
CA PHE A 10 -6.23 -10.59 7.93
C PHE A 10 -7.38 -10.51 8.93
N LEU A 11 -8.61 -10.24 8.49
CA LEU A 11 -9.78 -10.18 9.37
C LEU A 11 -10.23 -11.59 9.81
N GLU A 12 -10.68 -11.67 11.05
CA GLU A 12 -11.38 -12.84 11.57
C GLU A 12 -12.76 -12.99 10.90
N ALA A 13 -13.36 -14.18 10.98
CA ALA A 13 -14.56 -14.52 10.22
C ALA A 13 -15.75 -13.59 10.52
N GLU A 14 -15.97 -13.25 11.79
CA GLU A 14 -17.05 -12.36 12.21
C GLU A 14 -16.83 -10.92 11.72
N GLU A 15 -15.62 -10.40 11.84
CA GLU A 15 -15.24 -9.05 11.41
C GLU A 15 -15.35 -8.92 9.89
N LEU A 16 -14.84 -9.91 9.16
CA LEU A 16 -14.94 -9.97 7.71
C LEU A 16 -16.41 -10.01 7.27
N ALA A 17 -17.24 -10.82 7.93
CA ALA A 17 -18.67 -10.88 7.64
C ALA A 17 -19.38 -9.54 7.87
N GLN A 18 -19.01 -8.82 8.94
CA GLN A 18 -19.53 -7.49 9.22
C GLN A 18 -19.14 -6.49 8.12
N VAL A 19 -17.86 -6.43 7.75
CA VAL A 19 -17.36 -5.53 6.70
C VAL A 19 -18.08 -5.79 5.38
N LEU A 20 -18.16 -7.06 4.96
CA LEU A 20 -18.74 -7.45 3.68
C LEU A 20 -20.25 -7.20 3.61
N LYS A 21 -20.98 -7.33 4.72
CA LYS A 21 -22.45 -7.20 4.75
C LYS A 21 -22.92 -5.77 5.00
N GLU A 22 -22.24 -5.03 5.85
CA GLU A 22 -22.71 -3.73 6.33
C GLU A 22 -21.79 -2.59 5.86
N ASP A 23 -20.51 -2.63 6.19
CA ASP A 23 -19.63 -1.47 6.02
C ASP A 23 -19.40 -1.12 4.54
N LEU A 24 -19.32 -2.14 3.67
CA LEU A 24 -19.24 -1.95 2.22
C LEU A 24 -20.44 -1.20 1.61
N LYS A 25 -21.59 -1.11 2.30
CA LYS A 25 -22.74 -0.33 1.82
C LYS A 25 -22.39 1.16 1.75
N ALA A 26 -21.60 1.66 2.69
CA ALA A 26 -21.18 3.07 2.77
C ALA A 26 -20.07 3.44 1.76
N LEU A 27 -19.34 2.44 1.24
CA LEU A 27 -18.24 2.65 0.30
C LEU A 27 -18.71 2.57 -1.16
N ARG A 28 -18.02 3.28 -2.05
CA ARG A 28 -18.16 3.11 -3.51
C ARG A 28 -17.33 1.92 -3.98
N ALA A 29 -16.12 1.80 -3.45
CA ALA A 29 -15.19 0.73 -3.71
C ALA A 29 -14.23 0.57 -2.52
N LEU A 30 -13.63 -0.61 -2.40
CA LEU A 30 -12.56 -0.93 -1.45
C LEU A 30 -11.47 -1.70 -2.20
N LEU A 31 -10.19 -1.39 -1.94
CA LEU A 31 -9.05 -2.15 -2.46
C LEU A 31 -8.46 -3.00 -1.32
N THR A 32 -8.46 -4.33 -1.47
CA THR A 32 -7.83 -5.25 -0.52
C THR A 32 -6.47 -5.73 -1.01
N LEU A 33 -5.50 -5.90 -0.12
CA LEU A 33 -4.09 -6.14 -0.47
C LEU A 33 -3.66 -7.57 -0.14
N GLY A 34 -3.20 -8.31 -1.15
CA GLY A 34 -2.52 -9.59 -0.96
C GLY A 34 -1.02 -9.37 -0.89
N VAL A 35 -0.47 -9.44 0.32
CA VAL A 35 0.90 -8.98 0.64
C VAL A 35 2.01 -10.02 0.47
N ASP A 36 1.66 -11.29 0.29
CA ASP A 36 2.61 -12.39 0.09
C ASP A 36 1.95 -13.60 -0.60
N PRO A 37 2.73 -14.60 -1.07
CA PRO A 37 2.21 -15.75 -1.81
C PRO A 37 1.13 -16.55 -1.08
N SER A 38 1.16 -16.59 0.25
CA SER A 38 0.16 -17.31 1.05
C SER A 38 -1.19 -16.61 1.08
N ARG A 39 -1.25 -15.32 0.69
CA ARG A 39 -2.43 -14.46 0.80
C ARG A 39 -3.11 -14.13 -0.53
N TRP A 40 -2.43 -14.29 -1.67
CA TRP A 40 -2.96 -13.86 -2.97
C TRP A 40 -4.29 -14.53 -3.33
N GLU A 41 -4.39 -15.85 -3.20
CA GLU A 41 -5.62 -16.58 -3.53
C GLU A 41 -6.80 -16.15 -2.65
N ARG A 42 -6.58 -16.06 -1.32
CA ARG A 42 -7.60 -15.56 -0.39
C ARG A 42 -8.05 -14.14 -0.75
N THR A 43 -7.10 -13.26 -1.05
CA THR A 43 -7.38 -11.87 -1.43
C THR A 43 -8.24 -11.81 -2.70
N LEU A 44 -7.93 -12.60 -3.73
CA LEU A 44 -8.72 -12.65 -4.94
C LEU A 44 -10.13 -13.21 -4.71
N ASN A 45 -10.28 -14.20 -3.86
CA ASN A 45 -11.59 -14.75 -3.49
C ASN A 45 -12.48 -13.71 -2.79
N LEU A 46 -11.88 -12.78 -2.03
CA LEU A 46 -12.58 -11.67 -1.38
C LEU A 46 -12.95 -10.53 -2.36
N ALA A 47 -12.30 -10.47 -3.53
CA ALA A 47 -12.45 -9.39 -4.49
C ALA A 47 -13.76 -9.47 -5.31
N GLN A 48 -14.91 -9.28 -4.67
CA GLN A 48 -16.25 -9.37 -5.25
C GLN A 48 -17.04 -8.06 -5.11
N GLY A 49 -17.99 -7.82 -6.02
CA GLY A 49 -18.87 -6.63 -5.97
C GLY A 49 -18.10 -5.31 -5.98
N LYS A 50 -18.08 -4.60 -4.83
CA LYS A 50 -17.35 -3.34 -4.64
C LYS A 50 -15.88 -3.51 -4.24
N VAL A 51 -15.42 -4.74 -3.96
CA VAL A 51 -14.06 -5.04 -3.48
C VAL A 51 -13.13 -5.42 -4.64
N TYR A 52 -12.10 -4.62 -4.87
CA TYR A 52 -11.02 -4.89 -5.83
C TYR A 52 -9.78 -5.39 -5.08
N ALA A 53 -8.82 -5.97 -5.80
CA ALA A 53 -7.59 -6.46 -5.21
C ALA A 53 -6.36 -5.69 -5.72
N ALA A 54 -5.32 -5.64 -4.89
CA ALA A 54 -3.95 -5.57 -5.34
C ALA A 54 -3.21 -6.84 -4.88
N VAL A 55 -2.17 -7.21 -5.62
CA VAL A 55 -1.29 -8.31 -5.24
C VAL A 55 0.16 -7.83 -5.32
N GLY A 56 0.95 -8.21 -4.33
CA GLY A 56 2.35 -7.84 -4.23
C GLY A 56 3.10 -8.71 -3.24
N LEU A 57 4.36 -8.36 -3.04
CA LEU A 57 5.24 -8.91 -2.03
C LEU A 57 5.71 -7.76 -1.14
N HIS A 58 5.16 -7.69 0.06
CA HIS A 58 5.45 -6.68 1.06
C HIS A 58 6.93 -6.76 1.50
N PRO A 59 7.60 -5.64 1.83
CA PRO A 59 9.02 -5.63 2.20
C PRO A 59 9.41 -6.63 3.29
N THR A 60 8.57 -6.85 4.29
CA THR A 60 8.85 -7.85 5.35
C THR A 60 8.86 -9.29 4.82
N ALA A 61 8.19 -9.55 3.69
CA ALA A 61 8.18 -10.83 2.98
C ALA A 61 9.21 -10.89 1.84
N ALA A 62 10.06 -9.87 1.64
CA ALA A 62 10.99 -9.80 0.51
C ALA A 62 11.99 -10.97 0.43
N HIS A 63 12.23 -11.66 1.56
CA HIS A 63 13.05 -12.87 1.61
C HIS A 63 12.45 -14.07 0.85
N LEU A 64 11.16 -14.03 0.53
CA LEU A 64 10.48 -15.04 -0.27
C LEU A 64 10.67 -14.85 -1.77
N LEU A 65 11.26 -13.73 -2.22
CA LEU A 65 11.44 -13.46 -3.65
C LEU A 65 12.30 -14.55 -4.32
N SER A 66 11.69 -15.26 -5.26
CA SER A 66 12.31 -16.27 -6.10
C SER A 66 11.69 -16.20 -7.50
N PRO A 67 12.32 -16.78 -8.54
CA PRO A 67 11.73 -16.83 -9.88
C PRO A 67 10.31 -17.40 -9.91
N GLU A 68 10.01 -18.40 -9.08
CA GLU A 68 8.69 -19.01 -8.96
C GLU A 68 7.67 -18.03 -8.35
N VAL A 69 8.08 -17.26 -7.35
CA VAL A 69 7.25 -16.22 -6.72
C VAL A 69 7.00 -15.07 -7.70
N GLU A 70 8.00 -14.68 -8.49
CA GLU A 70 7.85 -13.66 -9.54
C GLU A 70 6.85 -14.10 -10.62
N GLU A 71 6.96 -15.35 -11.11
CA GLU A 71 6.03 -15.91 -12.09
C GLU A 71 4.61 -16.00 -11.52
N ALA A 72 4.48 -16.48 -10.28
CA ALA A 72 3.19 -16.57 -9.61
C ALA A 72 2.56 -15.18 -9.42
N LEU A 73 3.33 -14.18 -8.96
CA LEU A 73 2.84 -12.81 -8.83
C LEU A 73 2.34 -12.26 -10.16
N ALA A 74 3.10 -12.46 -11.24
CA ALA A 74 2.70 -12.04 -12.59
C ALA A 74 1.43 -12.76 -13.09
N HIS A 75 1.20 -14.01 -12.69
CA HIS A 75 -0.04 -14.74 -12.95
C HIS A 75 -1.23 -14.11 -12.20
N TYR A 76 -1.11 -13.96 -10.88
CA TYR A 76 -2.16 -13.38 -10.03
C TYR A 76 -2.50 -11.94 -10.43
N ALA A 77 -1.50 -11.14 -10.80
CA ALA A 77 -1.66 -9.75 -11.20
C ALA A 77 -2.55 -9.54 -12.44
N ARG A 78 -2.71 -10.57 -13.28
CA ARG A 78 -3.57 -10.52 -14.48
C ARG A 78 -5.05 -10.81 -14.19
N HIS A 79 -5.41 -11.13 -12.94
CA HIS A 79 -6.78 -11.40 -12.59
C HIS A 79 -7.68 -10.16 -12.82
N PRO A 80 -8.89 -10.26 -13.39
CA PRO A 80 -9.71 -9.09 -13.80
C PRO A 80 -10.12 -8.13 -12.66
N ARG A 81 -10.03 -8.60 -11.42
CA ARG A 81 -10.32 -7.83 -10.21
C ARG A 81 -9.08 -7.15 -9.61
N VAL A 82 -7.88 -7.48 -10.10
CA VAL A 82 -6.65 -6.79 -9.70
C VAL A 82 -6.61 -5.42 -10.36
N ARG A 83 -6.34 -4.39 -9.55
CA ARG A 83 -6.32 -2.97 -9.97
C ARG A 83 -5.06 -2.24 -9.57
N ALA A 84 -4.11 -2.91 -8.91
CA ALA A 84 -2.80 -2.38 -8.57
C ALA A 84 -1.81 -3.53 -8.32
N ILE A 85 -0.52 -3.21 -8.40
CA ILE A 85 0.56 -4.04 -7.86
C ILE A 85 0.95 -3.48 -6.50
N GLY A 86 1.14 -4.38 -5.55
CA GLY A 86 1.48 -4.05 -4.17
C GLY A 86 0.58 -4.78 -3.17
N GLU A 87 0.88 -4.71 -1.90
CA GLU A 87 1.83 -3.78 -1.30
C GLU A 87 3.31 -4.19 -1.50
N THR A 88 4.17 -3.22 -1.84
CA THR A 88 5.63 -3.38 -1.96
C THR A 88 6.33 -2.12 -1.49
N GLY A 89 7.65 -2.13 -1.28
CA GLY A 89 8.40 -0.95 -0.84
C GLY A 89 9.50 -1.30 0.14
N LEU A 90 9.70 -0.46 1.16
CA LEU A 90 10.85 -0.55 2.08
C LEU A 90 10.42 -0.45 3.55
N ASP A 91 10.64 -1.50 4.33
CA ASP A 91 10.41 -1.52 5.78
C ASP A 91 11.72 -1.86 6.52
N TYR A 92 12.41 -0.81 6.97
CA TYR A 92 13.63 -0.93 7.78
C TYR A 92 13.30 -0.91 9.28
N TYR A 93 12.03 -0.87 9.65
CA TYR A 93 11.60 -0.94 11.03
C TYR A 93 11.56 -2.39 11.52
N TRP A 94 10.95 -3.29 10.74
CA TRP A 94 10.73 -4.69 11.14
C TRP A 94 11.83 -5.64 10.67
N THR A 95 12.31 -5.46 9.43
CA THR A 95 13.31 -6.36 8.82
C THR A 95 14.45 -5.56 8.17
N PRO A 96 15.17 -4.69 8.92
CA PRO A 96 16.26 -3.88 8.36
C PRO A 96 17.36 -4.69 7.68
N GLU A 97 17.59 -5.93 8.14
CA GLU A 97 18.58 -6.86 7.59
C GLU A 97 18.27 -7.34 6.17
N THR A 98 17.02 -7.20 5.70
CA THR A 98 16.60 -7.62 4.34
C THR A 98 16.58 -6.47 3.33
N ARG A 99 17.15 -5.30 3.64
CA ARG A 99 17.15 -4.09 2.78
C ARG A 99 17.44 -4.36 1.30
N SER A 100 18.48 -5.15 1.00
CA SER A 100 18.85 -5.48 -0.38
C SER A 100 17.78 -6.32 -1.10
N LEU A 101 17.12 -7.23 -0.38
CA LEU A 101 16.02 -8.04 -0.89
C LEU A 101 14.76 -7.20 -1.10
N GLN A 102 14.48 -6.26 -0.19
CA GLN A 102 13.35 -5.32 -0.32
C GLN A 102 13.49 -4.46 -1.57
N LEU A 103 14.68 -3.88 -1.81
CA LEU A 103 14.97 -3.12 -3.02
C LEU A 103 14.77 -3.98 -4.28
N ARG A 104 15.31 -5.21 -4.30
CA ARG A 104 15.10 -6.13 -5.43
C ARG A 104 13.61 -6.45 -5.66
N ALA A 105 12.85 -6.69 -4.60
CA ALA A 105 11.42 -6.96 -4.70
C ALA A 105 10.64 -5.73 -5.21
N LEU A 106 11.05 -4.53 -4.81
CA LEU A 106 10.50 -3.27 -5.31
C LEU A 106 10.79 -3.09 -6.81
N GLU A 107 12.02 -3.35 -7.26
CA GLU A 107 12.39 -3.28 -8.69
C GLU A 107 11.52 -4.20 -9.55
N VAL A 108 11.41 -5.47 -9.16
CA VAL A 108 10.63 -6.47 -9.90
C VAL A 108 9.16 -6.07 -9.97
N GLN A 109 8.58 -5.62 -8.87
CA GLN A 109 7.18 -5.23 -8.80
C GLN A 109 6.89 -3.92 -9.51
N GLY A 110 7.83 -2.96 -9.50
CA GLY A 110 7.77 -1.74 -10.28
C GLY A 110 7.74 -2.02 -11.78
N ALA A 111 8.61 -2.90 -12.26
CA ALA A 111 8.62 -3.35 -13.65
C ALA A 111 7.33 -4.08 -14.05
N LEU A 112 6.79 -4.93 -13.16
CA LEU A 112 5.51 -5.61 -13.38
C LEU A 112 4.35 -4.62 -13.46
N ALA A 113 4.30 -3.64 -12.57
CA ALA A 113 3.27 -2.60 -12.58
C ALA A 113 3.28 -1.80 -13.88
N GLU A 114 4.47 -1.42 -14.36
CA GLU A 114 4.62 -0.73 -15.64
C GLU A 114 4.17 -1.61 -16.82
N ALA A 115 4.59 -2.88 -16.86
CA ALA A 115 4.24 -3.80 -17.93
C ALA A 115 2.73 -4.05 -18.03
N LEU A 116 2.00 -3.97 -16.92
CA LEU A 116 0.55 -4.15 -16.86
C LEU A 116 -0.24 -2.83 -16.87
N ASP A 117 0.44 -1.67 -16.94
CA ASP A 117 -0.14 -0.33 -16.78
C ASP A 117 -0.99 -0.17 -15.49
N LEU A 118 -0.58 -0.86 -14.42
CA LEU A 118 -1.23 -0.83 -13.12
C LEU A 118 -0.54 0.17 -12.17
N PRO A 119 -1.30 0.84 -11.27
CA PRO A 119 -0.73 1.58 -10.15
C PRO A 119 0.16 0.70 -9.26
N LEU A 120 1.24 1.29 -8.74
CA LEU A 120 2.11 0.70 -7.73
C LEU A 120 1.76 1.27 -6.35
N VAL A 121 1.35 0.40 -5.41
CA VAL A 121 1.06 0.76 -4.01
C VAL A 121 2.32 0.54 -3.18
N LEU A 122 2.84 1.63 -2.63
CA LEU A 122 4.12 1.71 -1.96
C LEU A 122 3.98 1.86 -0.45
N HIS A 123 4.63 0.95 0.26
CA HIS A 123 4.89 1.00 1.69
C HIS A 123 6.24 1.59 1.98
N VAL A 124 6.32 2.37 3.06
CA VAL A 124 7.61 2.74 3.60
C VAL A 124 7.58 2.99 5.09
N ARG A 125 8.58 2.47 5.78
CA ARG A 125 8.71 2.68 7.23
C ARG A 125 10.15 2.52 7.70
N SER A 126 10.62 3.49 8.49
CA SER A 126 11.83 3.35 9.29
C SER A 126 11.74 4.12 10.61
N LYS A 127 12.76 3.99 11.46
CA LYS A 127 12.87 4.77 12.70
C LYS A 127 13.53 6.12 12.49
N ASP A 128 14.45 6.19 11.54
CA ASP A 128 15.39 7.29 11.31
C ASP A 128 15.12 8.06 10.01
N GLY A 129 14.16 7.62 9.20
CA GLY A 129 13.84 8.21 7.89
C GLY A 129 14.58 7.58 6.71
N GLN A 130 15.49 6.62 6.96
CA GLN A 130 16.35 6.09 5.90
C GLN A 130 15.58 5.34 4.81
N ALA A 131 14.52 4.60 5.15
CA ALA A 131 13.70 3.90 4.16
C ALA A 131 12.95 4.91 3.26
N GLU A 132 12.50 6.01 3.85
CA GLU A 132 11.79 7.09 3.17
C GLU A 132 12.71 7.87 2.23
N GLU A 133 13.96 8.10 2.61
CA GLU A 133 14.99 8.68 1.74
C GLU A 133 15.33 7.77 0.56
N ASP A 134 15.51 6.46 0.82
CA ASP A 134 15.79 5.47 -0.21
C ASP A 134 14.63 5.33 -1.20
N LEU A 135 13.39 5.25 -0.70
CA LEU A 135 12.22 5.20 -1.57
C LEU A 135 12.06 6.50 -2.38
N ALA A 136 12.33 7.65 -1.78
CA ALA A 136 12.32 8.92 -2.49
C ALA A 136 13.35 8.94 -3.64
N ALA A 137 14.58 8.46 -3.40
CA ALA A 137 15.58 8.32 -4.45
C ALA A 137 15.14 7.35 -5.54
N TRP A 138 14.56 6.20 -5.16
CA TRP A 138 14.02 5.21 -6.09
C TRP A 138 12.93 5.81 -7.00
N LEU A 139 11.99 6.58 -6.43
CA LEU A 139 10.93 7.26 -7.19
C LEU A 139 11.50 8.22 -8.23
N LEU A 140 12.49 9.04 -7.87
CA LEU A 140 13.08 10.02 -8.78
C LEU A 140 13.82 9.37 -9.96
N VAL A 141 14.43 8.20 -9.73
CA VAL A 141 15.12 7.42 -10.77
C VAL A 141 14.12 6.72 -11.68
N HIS A 142 13.15 6.00 -11.12
CA HIS A 142 12.28 5.11 -11.89
C HIS A 142 11.01 5.78 -12.43
N ARG A 143 10.56 6.86 -11.79
CA ARG A 143 9.40 7.69 -12.18
C ARG A 143 8.18 6.85 -12.60
N PRO A 144 7.65 5.97 -11.73
CA PRO A 144 6.51 5.13 -12.06
C PRO A 144 5.31 5.97 -12.52
N LYS A 145 4.62 5.53 -13.58
CA LYS A 145 3.51 6.28 -14.20
C LYS A 145 2.35 6.55 -13.23
N LYS A 146 2.09 5.61 -12.32
CA LYS A 146 1.01 5.63 -11.34
C LYS A 146 1.55 5.04 -10.05
N ALA A 147 1.74 5.87 -9.02
CA ALA A 147 2.20 5.43 -7.71
C ALA A 147 1.29 5.97 -6.62
N VAL A 148 1.07 5.16 -5.59
CA VAL A 148 0.35 5.52 -4.37
C VAL A 148 1.29 5.31 -3.20
N LEU A 149 1.53 6.37 -2.44
CA LEU A 149 2.19 6.29 -1.14
C LEU A 149 1.11 6.00 -0.09
N HIS A 150 0.99 4.72 0.27
CA HIS A 150 0.08 4.26 1.32
C HIS A 150 0.57 4.75 2.69
N ALA A 151 -0.37 4.96 3.61
CA ALA A 151 -0.16 5.41 4.99
C ALA A 151 0.90 6.52 5.11
N PHE A 152 0.78 7.54 4.25
CA PHE A 152 1.83 8.52 4.06
C PHE A 152 2.23 9.20 5.37
N SER A 153 3.51 9.07 5.73
CA SER A 153 4.07 9.49 7.02
C SER A 153 4.55 10.94 7.07
N ALA A 154 4.34 11.72 6.00
CA ALA A 154 4.82 13.10 5.86
C ALA A 154 6.35 13.27 5.94
N HIS A 155 7.13 12.28 5.53
CA HIS A 155 8.59 12.43 5.43
C HIS A 155 8.95 13.45 4.32
N PRO A 156 9.75 14.50 4.60
CA PRO A 156 9.99 15.58 3.64
C PRO A 156 10.64 15.15 2.32
N ALA A 157 11.56 14.19 2.34
CA ALA A 157 12.18 13.69 1.12
C ALA A 157 11.17 12.97 0.22
N LEU A 158 10.29 12.18 0.85
CA LEU A 158 9.25 11.42 0.16
C LEU A 158 8.12 12.32 -0.35
N GLU A 159 7.74 13.36 0.41
CA GLU A 159 6.79 14.39 -0.02
C GLU A 159 7.26 15.04 -1.32
N ARG A 160 8.52 15.51 -1.36
CA ARG A 160 9.10 16.16 -2.54
C ARG A 160 9.17 15.22 -3.74
N ALA A 161 9.72 14.03 -3.56
CA ALA A 161 9.86 13.06 -4.64
C ALA A 161 8.48 12.61 -5.18
N GLY A 162 7.52 12.34 -4.29
CA GLY A 162 6.16 11.98 -4.64
C GLY A 162 5.46 13.06 -5.47
N LEU A 163 5.58 14.33 -5.08
CA LEU A 163 5.04 15.45 -5.85
C LEU A 163 5.70 15.57 -7.23
N GLU A 164 7.02 15.40 -7.29
CA GLU A 164 7.77 15.51 -8.55
C GLU A 164 7.38 14.43 -9.57
N VAL A 165 7.11 13.21 -9.12
CA VAL A 165 6.69 12.11 -10.00
C VAL A 165 5.16 12.04 -10.19
N GLY A 166 4.40 12.90 -9.51
CA GLY A 166 2.94 12.92 -9.60
C GLY A 166 2.24 11.76 -8.87
N ALA A 167 2.85 11.24 -7.80
CA ALA A 167 2.26 10.20 -6.96
C ALA A 167 1.00 10.70 -6.23
N TYR A 168 0.19 9.74 -5.79
CA TYR A 168 -0.91 9.97 -4.86
C TYR A 168 -0.47 9.70 -3.43
N PHE A 169 -1.06 10.43 -2.48
CA PHE A 169 -0.76 10.33 -1.05
C PHE A 169 -2.01 9.87 -0.31
N SER A 170 -1.94 8.69 0.28
CA SER A 170 -3.06 8.09 1.01
C SER A 170 -2.89 8.31 2.51
N PHE A 171 -3.98 8.69 3.18
CA PHE A 171 -3.99 8.95 4.62
C PHE A 171 -4.95 8.01 5.33
N ALA A 172 -4.43 7.35 6.37
CA ALA A 172 -5.17 6.45 7.25
C ALA A 172 -5.57 7.13 8.58
N GLY A 173 -6.12 6.33 9.51
CA GLY A 173 -6.57 6.79 10.83
C GLY A 173 -5.56 7.66 11.63
N PRO A 174 -4.22 7.45 11.56
CA PRO A 174 -3.23 8.26 12.24
C PRO A 174 -3.30 9.76 11.96
N LEU A 175 -3.92 10.19 10.86
CA LEU A 175 -4.20 11.60 10.58
C LEU A 175 -5.02 12.26 11.70
N THR A 176 -5.93 11.50 12.31
CA THR A 176 -6.82 11.97 13.38
C THR A 176 -6.12 12.04 14.75
N TYR A 177 -4.93 11.45 14.90
CA TYR A 177 -4.26 11.38 16.20
C TYR A 177 -3.78 12.77 16.63
N ARG A 178 -4.06 13.16 17.87
CA ARG A 178 -3.70 14.51 18.37
C ARG A 178 -2.22 14.83 18.18
N LYS A 179 -1.34 13.86 18.46
CA LYS A 179 0.12 13.97 18.35
C LYS A 179 0.63 14.14 16.90
N ASN A 180 -0.15 13.76 15.90
CA ASN A 180 0.27 13.74 14.50
C ASN A 180 -0.06 15.06 13.77
N ALA A 181 0.28 16.20 14.38
CA ALA A 181 0.08 17.52 13.75
C ALA A 181 0.81 17.63 12.40
N HIS A 182 2.01 17.07 12.30
CA HIS A 182 2.82 17.03 11.08
C HIS A 182 2.08 16.37 9.88
N LEU A 183 1.27 15.33 10.10
CA LEU A 183 0.47 14.72 9.03
C LEU A 183 -0.59 15.67 8.49
N ARG A 184 -1.26 16.43 9.38
CA ARG A 184 -2.27 17.42 8.99
C ARG A 184 -1.65 18.62 8.28
N GLU A 185 -0.46 19.02 8.69
CA GLU A 185 0.31 20.05 8.01
C GLU A 185 0.73 19.62 6.61
N ALA A 186 1.15 18.36 6.44
CA ALA A 186 1.46 17.80 5.12
C ALA A 186 0.22 17.70 4.22
N LEU A 187 -0.89 17.19 4.75
CA LEU A 187 -2.17 17.16 4.04
C LEU A 187 -2.56 18.53 3.49
N ALA A 188 -2.34 19.60 4.25
CA ALA A 188 -2.66 20.97 3.84
C ALA A 188 -1.73 21.54 2.74
N ARG A 189 -0.54 20.95 2.53
CA ARG A 189 0.41 21.35 1.48
C ARG A 189 0.22 20.59 0.17
N LEU A 190 -0.38 19.40 0.24
CA LEU A 190 -0.53 18.52 -0.90
C LEU A 190 -1.71 18.96 -1.81
N PRO A 191 -1.58 18.82 -3.15
CA PRO A 191 -2.68 19.11 -4.06
C PRO A 191 -3.88 18.20 -3.80
N GLU A 192 -5.10 18.76 -3.79
CA GLU A 192 -6.34 18.03 -3.49
C GLU A 192 -6.59 16.87 -4.47
N ASP A 193 -6.19 17.02 -5.74
CA ASP A 193 -6.30 16.00 -6.78
C ASP A 193 -5.32 14.83 -6.64
N ARG A 194 -4.46 14.86 -5.61
CA ARG A 194 -3.47 13.82 -5.28
C ARG A 194 -3.72 13.14 -3.94
N LEU A 195 -4.81 13.47 -3.26
CA LEU A 195 -5.15 12.92 -1.95
C LEU A 195 -6.04 11.69 -2.09
N LEU A 196 -5.71 10.64 -1.32
CA LEU A 196 -6.51 9.44 -1.14
C LEU A 196 -6.79 9.21 0.34
N VAL A 197 -7.79 8.37 0.62
CA VAL A 197 -8.20 7.99 1.97
C VAL A 197 -8.24 6.47 2.04
N GLU A 198 -7.73 5.94 3.14
CA GLU A 198 -7.74 4.52 3.43
C GLU A 198 -8.04 4.23 4.90
N THR A 199 -8.39 3.00 5.19
CA THR A 199 -8.52 2.55 6.59
C THR A 199 -7.28 1.84 7.09
N ASP A 200 -6.59 1.11 6.20
CA ASP A 200 -5.56 0.13 6.55
C ASP A 200 -6.07 -0.98 7.49
N THR A 201 -7.38 -1.23 7.49
CA THR A 201 -8.03 -2.18 8.42
C THR A 201 -7.43 -3.59 8.28
N PRO A 202 -7.16 -4.32 9.38
CA PRO A 202 -7.53 -4.03 10.78
C PRO A 202 -6.58 -3.08 11.52
N TYR A 203 -5.58 -2.54 10.84
CA TYR A 203 -4.58 -1.67 11.45
C TYR A 203 -5.05 -0.21 11.50
N LEU A 204 -4.21 0.61 12.15
CA LEU A 204 -4.29 2.07 12.13
C LEU A 204 -5.69 2.67 12.41
N PRO A 205 -6.44 2.22 13.44
CA PRO A 205 -7.78 2.73 13.71
C PRO A 205 -7.73 4.24 14.02
N PRO A 206 -8.72 5.04 13.59
CA PRO A 206 -8.77 6.48 13.89
C PRO A 206 -9.09 6.74 15.38
N GLU A 207 -8.80 7.95 15.89
CA GLU A 207 -9.36 8.38 17.19
C GLU A 207 -10.90 8.48 17.09
N PRO A 208 -11.68 8.01 18.08
CA PRO A 208 -11.29 7.49 19.41
C PRO A 208 -11.05 5.97 19.50
N HIS A 209 -11.04 5.24 18.37
CA HIS A 209 -10.90 3.78 18.30
C HIS A 209 -9.44 3.29 18.42
N ARG A 210 -8.51 4.19 18.74
CA ARG A 210 -7.10 3.88 18.95
C ARG A 210 -6.89 3.24 20.33
N GLY A 211 -6.60 1.94 20.38
CA GLY A 211 -6.29 1.21 21.60
C GLY A 211 -6.30 -0.28 21.40
#